data_AF-A0AAV0NDM9-F1
#
_entry.id   AF-A0AAV0NDM9-F1
#
_cell.length_a   1.000
_cell.length_b   1.000
_cell.length_c   1.000
_cell.angle_alpha   90.00
_cell.angle_beta   90.00
_cell.angle_gamma   90.00
#
_symmetry.space_group_name_H-M   'P 1'
#
loop_
_entity.id
_entity.type
_entity.pdbx_description
1 polymer ?
#
loop_
_entity_poly.entity_id
_entity_poly.type
_entity_poly.pdbx_seq_one_letter_code
_entity_poly.pdbx_strand_id
1 'polypeptide(L)'
;MADKDVVSWSTMIAGLAQNGYSREALKLFDSMKDSSTQPNYITLLGVLFACSHAGLVEDGWCHFRSMKKLYGIEPGREHYACMLDLLARAGKLNKAVELINEMGFEPDGAMWRTLLDGCRAHKNVDLAMHAAEQILKLNPQDAGSYILLSNIYANAGRWDDVAGIRKVMNEKGIKKQPGCSWIEVGKQIHTFVLGDGSHPQINEIKIQLESLIQRLVRAGYVPDLNFVLKDLEGEEQREDSLRYHSEKLAVVFGLMNLPKGQTIRIRKNLRICGDCHLFVKLATKLEKRTIVIRDPIRYHHFHDGACSCGDYW
;
A
#
# COMPACT_ATOMS: atom_id res chain seq x y z
N MET A 1 20.91 -5.54 -31.16
CA MET A 1 19.93 -4.99 -30.20
C MET A 1 20.22 -3.51 -30.09
N ALA A 2 19.22 -2.64 -30.10
CA ALA A 2 19.46 -1.22 -29.86
C ALA A 2 20.08 -1.05 -28.46
N ASP A 3 21.16 -0.26 -28.36
CA ASP A 3 21.76 0.06 -27.08
C ASP A 3 20.73 0.78 -26.21
N LYS A 4 20.61 0.37 -24.94
CA LYS A 4 19.65 0.95 -24.01
C LYS A 4 20.13 2.34 -23.60
N ASP A 5 19.28 3.34 -23.80
CA ASP A 5 19.53 4.69 -23.30
C ASP A 5 19.07 4.87 -21.85
N VAL A 6 19.40 6.03 -21.27
CA VAL A 6 19.05 6.37 -19.87
C VAL A 6 17.54 6.30 -19.61
N VAL A 7 16.72 6.62 -20.61
CA VAL A 7 15.25 6.58 -20.50
C VAL A 7 14.76 5.15 -20.39
N SER A 8 15.28 4.25 -21.24
CA SER A 8 14.96 2.82 -21.23
C SER A 8 15.35 2.18 -19.90
N TRP A 9 16.57 2.45 -19.42
CA TRP A 9 17.03 1.98 -18.11
C TRP A 9 16.14 2.47 -16.97
N SER A 10 15.91 3.79 -16.90
CA SER A 10 15.10 4.40 -15.84
C SER A 10 13.67 3.86 -15.83
N THR A 11 13.08 3.67 -17.01
CA THR A 11 11.72 3.15 -17.16
C THR A 11 11.62 1.71 -16.65
N MET A 12 12.57 0.84 -17.01
CA MET A 12 12.55 -0.55 -16.55
C MET A 12 12.81 -0.66 -15.04
N ILE A 13 13.75 0.12 -14.49
CA ILE A 13 14.04 0.14 -13.05
C ILE A 13 12.81 0.58 -12.27
N ALA A 14 12.21 1.73 -12.63
CA ALA A 14 11.00 2.24 -11.99
C ALA A 14 9.82 1.28 -12.16
N GLY A 15 9.68 0.68 -13.35
CA GLY A 15 8.65 -0.32 -13.64
C GLY A 15 8.77 -1.55 -12.75
N LEU A 16 9.95 -2.14 -12.61
CA LEU A 16 10.18 -3.28 -11.72
C LEU A 16 9.85 -2.93 -10.27
N ALA A 17 10.34 -1.78 -9.79
CA ALA A 17 10.11 -1.32 -8.43
C ALA A 17 8.61 -1.11 -8.13
N GLN A 18 7.88 -0.45 -9.04
CA GLN A 18 6.42 -0.27 -8.96
C GLN A 18 5.63 -1.58 -9.07
N ASN A 19 6.24 -2.65 -9.58
CA ASN A 19 5.62 -3.97 -9.66
C ASN A 19 5.99 -4.90 -8.51
N GLY A 20 6.66 -4.37 -7.48
CA GLY A 20 7.08 -5.11 -6.28
C GLY A 20 8.39 -5.89 -6.47
N TYR A 21 8.99 -5.89 -7.67
CA TYR A 21 10.23 -6.59 -7.98
C TYR A 21 11.45 -5.74 -7.60
N SER A 22 11.54 -5.35 -6.33
CA SER A 22 12.56 -4.42 -5.84
C SER A 22 13.98 -4.93 -6.04
N ARG A 23 14.23 -6.22 -5.81
CA ARG A 23 15.59 -6.80 -5.95
C ARG A 23 16.03 -6.85 -7.42
N GLU A 24 15.10 -7.13 -8.32
CA GLU A 24 15.30 -7.12 -9.76
C GLU A 24 15.58 -5.70 -10.26
N ALA A 25 14.87 -4.70 -9.72
CA ALA A 25 15.12 -3.29 -10.03
C ALA A 25 16.56 -2.88 -9.66
N LEU A 26 17.04 -3.29 -8.48
CA LEU A 26 18.40 -2.99 -8.02
C LEU A 26 19.47 -3.73 -8.83
N LYS A 27 19.26 -5.01 -9.17
CA LYS A 27 20.14 -5.75 -10.08
C LYS A 27 20.22 -5.09 -11.47
N LEU A 28 19.10 -4.55 -11.95
CA LEU A 28 19.06 -3.84 -13.22
C LEU A 28 19.82 -2.51 -13.14
N PHE A 29 19.76 -1.82 -12.00
CA PHE A 29 20.59 -0.65 -11.74
C PHE A 29 22.09 -1.00 -11.68
N ASP A 30 22.46 -2.14 -11.10
CA ASP A 30 23.85 -2.63 -11.15
C ASP A 30 24.30 -2.84 -12.60
N SER A 31 23.46 -3.49 -13.42
CA SER A 31 23.74 -3.69 -14.84
C SER A 31 23.84 -2.37 -15.63
N MET A 32 23.12 -1.32 -15.22
CA MET A 32 23.22 0.01 -15.80
C MET A 32 24.54 0.69 -15.43
N LYS A 33 25.06 0.50 -14.21
CA LYS A 33 26.38 1.04 -13.83
C LYS A 33 27.51 0.36 -14.59
N ASP A 34 27.34 -0.92 -14.91
CA ASP A 34 28.27 -1.69 -15.75
C ASP A 34 28.16 -1.28 -17.23
N SER A 35 27.03 -0.67 -17.64
CA SER A 35 26.94 0.02 -18.92
C SER A 35 27.53 1.43 -18.81
N SER A 36 28.03 1.98 -19.90
CA SER A 36 28.56 3.36 -19.95
C SER A 36 27.47 4.45 -19.79
N THR A 37 26.29 4.10 -19.31
CA THR A 37 25.12 4.97 -19.21
C THR A 37 24.98 5.52 -17.79
N GLN A 38 25.11 6.83 -17.65
CA GLN A 38 24.98 7.48 -16.34
C GLN A 38 23.51 7.51 -15.88
N PRO A 39 23.23 7.28 -14.59
CA PRO A 39 21.90 7.43 -14.04
C PRO A 39 21.47 8.90 -14.01
N ASN A 40 20.16 9.13 -14.09
CA ASN A 40 19.57 10.46 -13.93
C ASN A 40 18.68 10.53 -12.68
N TYR A 41 18.04 11.68 -12.49
CA TYR A 41 17.10 11.95 -11.40
C TYR A 41 16.02 10.85 -11.26
N ILE A 42 15.46 10.40 -12.38
CA ILE A 42 14.39 9.39 -12.39
C ILE A 42 14.94 7.99 -12.10
N THR A 43 16.16 7.68 -12.58
CA THR A 43 16.82 6.42 -12.26
C THR A 43 16.96 6.25 -10.75
N LEU A 44 17.51 7.26 -10.07
CA LEU A 44 17.77 7.20 -8.63
C LEU A 44 16.48 7.24 -7.81
N LEU A 45 15.44 7.93 -8.27
CA LEU A 45 14.11 7.83 -7.67
C LEU A 45 13.58 6.38 -7.70
N GLY A 46 13.69 5.69 -8.84
CA GLY A 46 13.28 4.29 -8.98
C GLY A 46 14.07 3.34 -8.06
N VAL A 47 15.39 3.58 -7.92
CA VAL A 47 16.28 2.83 -7.01
C VAL A 47 15.86 3.04 -5.55
N LEU A 48 15.65 4.27 -5.11
CA LEU A 48 15.22 4.56 -3.73
C LEU A 48 13.84 4.00 -3.43
N PHE A 49 12.92 4.06 -4.40
CA PHE A 49 11.61 3.42 -4.27
C PHE A 49 11.73 1.90 -4.08
N ALA A 50 12.63 1.25 -4.84
CA ALA A 50 12.91 -0.17 -4.69
C ALA A 50 13.49 -0.50 -3.30
N CYS A 51 14.46 0.29 -2.82
CA CYS A 51 15.03 0.16 -1.47
C CYS A 51 13.95 0.29 -0.40
N SER A 52 13.10 1.33 -0.49
CA SER A 52 11.98 1.54 0.44
C SER A 52 11.10 0.30 0.55
N HIS A 53 10.69 -0.24 -0.59
CA HIS A 53 9.78 -1.38 -0.65
C HIS A 53 10.43 -2.75 -0.42
N ALA A 54 11.74 -2.78 -0.17
CA ALA A 54 12.48 -3.97 0.25
C ALA A 54 13.08 -3.83 1.67
N GLY A 55 12.86 -2.69 2.35
CA GLY A 55 13.41 -2.43 3.68
C GLY A 55 14.94 -2.28 3.71
N LEU A 56 15.58 -1.94 2.59
CA LEU A 56 17.03 -1.86 2.46
C LEU A 56 17.54 -0.48 2.89
N VAL A 57 17.56 -0.23 4.21
CA VAL A 57 17.87 1.09 4.80
C VAL A 57 19.27 1.56 4.44
N GLU A 58 20.28 0.71 4.58
CA GLU A 58 21.68 1.09 4.32
C GLU A 58 21.93 1.35 2.83
N ASP A 59 21.38 0.50 1.95
CA ASP A 59 21.47 0.71 0.49
C ASP A 59 20.77 2.01 0.08
N GLY A 60 19.59 2.29 0.64
CA GLY A 60 18.86 3.54 0.40
C GLY A 60 19.70 4.76 0.75
N TRP A 61 20.37 4.77 1.91
CA TRP A 61 21.28 5.85 2.28
C TRP A 61 22.50 5.94 1.37
N CYS A 62 23.07 4.80 0.96
CA CYS A 62 24.18 4.75 0.01
C CYS A 62 23.79 5.44 -1.30
N HIS A 63 22.65 5.04 -1.89
CA HIS A 63 22.15 5.58 -3.13
C HIS A 63 21.76 7.07 -3.00
N PHE A 64 21.07 7.44 -1.93
CA PHE A 64 20.68 8.84 -1.68
C PHE A 64 21.90 9.77 -1.59
N ARG A 65 22.94 9.37 -0.86
CA ARG A 65 24.20 10.14 -0.76
C ARG A 65 24.98 10.14 -2.08
N SER A 66 24.91 9.05 -2.84
CA SER A 66 25.59 8.93 -4.14
C SER A 66 25.04 9.91 -5.18
N MET A 67 23.76 10.31 -5.07
CA MET A 67 23.14 11.27 -6.00
C MET A 67 24.03 12.50 -6.19
N LYS A 68 24.37 13.18 -5.09
CA LYS A 68 25.22 14.37 -5.14
C LYS A 68 26.70 14.02 -5.30
N LYS A 69 27.19 13.04 -4.53
CA LYS A 69 28.64 12.75 -4.44
C LYS A 69 29.23 12.12 -5.70
N LEU A 70 28.49 11.26 -6.38
CA LEU A 70 28.97 10.51 -7.54
C LEU A 70 28.36 11.00 -8.86
N TYR A 71 27.09 11.43 -8.83
CA TYR A 71 26.36 11.76 -10.04
C TYR A 71 26.08 13.26 -10.23
N GLY A 72 26.39 14.10 -9.23
CA GLY A 72 26.12 15.54 -9.28
C GLY A 72 24.62 15.89 -9.35
N ILE A 73 23.75 14.98 -8.89
CA ILE A 73 22.30 15.14 -8.87
C ILE A 73 21.86 15.57 -7.48
N GLU A 74 21.20 16.73 -7.39
CA GLU A 74 20.61 17.19 -6.12
C GLU A 74 19.34 16.38 -5.81
N PRO A 75 19.19 15.82 -4.59
CA PRO A 75 17.96 15.17 -4.18
C PRO A 75 16.79 16.16 -4.11
N GLY A 76 15.72 15.88 -4.85
CA GLY A 76 14.46 16.64 -4.77
C GLY A 76 13.42 15.99 -3.85
N ARG A 77 12.23 16.58 -3.80
CA ARG A 77 11.12 16.22 -2.89
C ARG A 77 10.77 14.73 -2.95
N GLU A 78 10.73 14.15 -4.14
CA GLU A 78 10.36 12.74 -4.34
C GLU A 78 11.42 11.77 -3.78
N HIS A 79 12.69 12.18 -3.79
CA HIS A 79 13.80 11.39 -3.23
C HIS A 79 13.73 11.37 -1.70
N TYR A 80 13.50 12.55 -1.08
CA TYR A 80 13.26 12.64 0.36
C TYR A 80 12.00 11.85 0.77
N ALA A 81 10.93 11.91 -0.02
CA ALA A 81 9.71 11.13 0.24
C ALA A 81 9.99 9.62 0.25
N CYS A 82 10.78 9.11 -0.70
CA CYS A 82 11.18 7.70 -0.73
C CYS A 82 12.04 7.31 0.48
N MET A 83 12.97 8.18 0.89
CA MET A 83 13.79 7.94 2.08
C MET A 83 12.96 7.98 3.38
N LEU A 84 11.99 8.90 3.48
CA LEU A 84 11.05 8.93 4.60
C LEU A 84 10.20 7.66 4.67
N ASP A 85 9.68 7.19 3.53
CA ASP A 85 8.93 5.93 3.44
C ASP A 85 9.78 4.74 3.86
N LEU A 86 11.03 4.67 3.40
CA LEU A 86 11.98 3.61 3.78
C LEU A 86 12.21 3.58 5.30
N LEU A 87 12.50 4.74 5.90
CA LEU A 87 12.76 4.85 7.33
C LEU A 87 11.52 4.57 8.17
N ALA A 88 10.37 5.09 7.76
CA ALA A 88 9.09 4.89 8.44
C ALA A 88 8.69 3.40 8.45
N ARG A 89 8.78 2.71 7.31
CA ARG A 89 8.51 1.27 7.21
C ARG A 89 9.47 0.44 8.06
N ALA A 90 10.75 0.79 8.06
CA ALA A 90 11.78 0.11 8.85
C ALA A 90 11.75 0.46 10.36
N GLY A 91 10.80 1.28 10.81
CA GLY A 91 10.66 1.68 12.22
C GLY A 91 11.75 2.63 12.70
N LYS A 92 12.52 3.23 11.79
CA LYS A 92 13.57 4.21 12.11
C LYS A 92 12.96 5.62 12.20
N LEU A 93 11.92 5.77 13.01
CA LEU A 93 11.12 6.99 13.11
C LEU A 93 11.94 8.22 13.52
N ASN A 94 12.88 8.08 14.45
CA ASN A 94 13.75 9.20 14.85
C ASN A 94 14.60 9.70 13.67
N LYS A 95 15.19 8.79 12.89
CA LYS A 95 15.93 9.13 11.67
C LYS A 95 15.05 9.77 10.61
N ALA A 96 13.78 9.39 10.53
CA ALA A 96 12.83 10.00 9.60
C ALA A 96 12.51 11.45 10.02
N VAL A 97 12.41 11.73 11.33
CA VAL A 97 12.25 13.10 11.85
C VAL A 97 13.51 13.93 11.62
N GLU A 98 14.70 13.36 11.88
CA GLU A 98 15.98 14.00 11.54
C GLU A 98 16.04 14.38 10.06
N LEU A 99 15.66 13.46 9.16
CA LEU A 99 15.62 13.71 7.72
C LEU A 99 14.66 14.85 7.36
N ILE A 100 13.49 14.96 8.01
CA ILE A 100 12.58 16.11 7.82
C ILE A 100 13.25 17.42 8.21
N ASN A 101 13.97 17.44 9.33
CA ASN A 101 14.65 18.65 9.80
C ASN A 101 15.85 19.05 8.92
N GLU A 102 16.46 18.09 8.23
CA GLU A 102 17.54 18.33 7.25
C GLU A 102 17.02 18.84 5.90
N MET A 103 15.73 18.68 5.60
CA MET A 103 15.16 19.14 4.34
C MET A 103 15.19 20.66 4.25
N GLY A 104 15.69 21.19 3.13
CA GLY A 104 15.65 22.62 2.83
C GLY A 104 14.28 23.15 2.39
N PHE A 105 13.20 22.43 2.67
CA PHE A 105 11.84 22.78 2.27
C PHE A 105 10.79 22.11 3.17
N GLU A 106 9.60 22.70 3.23
CA GLU A 106 8.49 22.19 4.03
C GLU A 106 7.97 20.83 3.51
N PRO A 107 7.83 19.82 4.38
CA PRO A 107 7.22 18.54 4.01
C PRO A 107 5.75 18.72 3.65
N ASP A 108 5.32 18.04 2.60
CA ASP A 108 3.91 18.04 2.19
C ASP A 108 3.08 17.00 2.97
N GLY A 109 1.76 17.03 2.73
CA GLY A 109 0.83 16.10 3.37
C GLY A 109 1.16 14.63 3.12
N ALA A 110 1.74 14.27 1.97
CA ALA A 110 2.08 12.87 1.66
C ALA A 110 3.28 12.37 2.49
N MET A 111 4.27 13.23 2.72
CA MET A 111 5.40 12.92 3.62
C MET A 111 4.94 12.74 5.06
N TRP A 112 4.10 13.62 5.58
CA TRP A 112 3.50 13.46 6.91
C TRP A 112 2.60 12.23 6.99
N ARG A 113 1.84 11.94 5.94
CA ARG A 113 0.99 10.74 5.84
C ARG A 113 1.81 9.45 5.92
N THR A 114 3.00 9.46 5.32
CA THR A 114 3.97 8.35 5.37
C THR A 114 4.48 8.13 6.79
N LEU A 115 4.86 9.19 7.50
CA LEU A 115 5.24 9.11 8.91
C LEU A 115 4.09 8.60 9.77
N LEU A 116 2.87 9.10 9.57
CA LEU A 116 1.69 8.68 10.31
C LEU A 116 1.42 7.17 10.13
N ASP A 117 1.55 6.65 8.90
CA ASP A 117 1.43 5.21 8.62
C ASP A 117 2.52 4.38 9.30
N GLY A 118 3.78 4.87 9.30
CA GLY A 118 4.89 4.24 10.02
C GLY A 118 4.67 4.23 11.53
N CYS A 119 4.17 5.34 12.10
CA CYS A 119 3.86 5.44 13.51
C CYS A 119 2.75 4.47 13.93
N ARG A 120 1.71 4.28 13.09
CA ARG A 120 0.72 3.21 13.31
C ARG A 120 1.39 1.84 13.37
N ALA A 121 2.23 1.52 12.37
CA ALA A 121 2.86 0.21 12.27
C ALA A 121 3.78 -0.10 13.47
N HIS A 122 4.46 0.92 13.99
CA HIS A 122 5.44 0.80 15.07
C HIS A 122 4.92 1.31 16.43
N LYS A 123 3.60 1.54 16.54
CA LYS A 123 2.90 1.96 17.77
C LYS A 123 3.46 3.21 18.47
N ASN A 124 4.00 4.15 17.70
CA ASN A 124 4.49 5.43 18.24
C ASN A 124 3.36 6.48 18.21
N VAL A 125 2.62 6.59 19.32
CA VAL A 125 1.43 7.45 19.40
C VAL A 125 1.80 8.94 19.35
N ASP A 126 2.86 9.35 20.04
CA ASP A 126 3.22 10.77 20.14
C ASP A 126 3.61 11.37 18.79
N LEU A 127 4.45 10.64 18.02
CA LEU A 127 4.82 11.09 16.68
C LEU A 127 3.64 10.99 15.71
N ALA A 128 2.74 10.01 15.88
CA ALA A 128 1.50 9.95 15.10
C ALA A 128 0.63 11.19 15.31
N MET A 129 0.49 11.66 16.55
CA MET A 129 -0.28 12.88 16.85
C MET A 129 0.32 14.08 16.11
N HIS A 130 1.64 14.27 16.25
CA HIS A 130 2.33 15.37 15.56
C HIS A 130 2.16 15.30 14.04
N ALA A 131 2.39 14.14 13.44
CA ALA A 131 2.25 13.96 12.00
C ALA A 131 0.81 14.24 11.52
N ALA A 132 -0.19 13.77 12.26
CA ALA A 132 -1.59 14.04 11.94
C ALA A 132 -1.94 15.53 12.05
N GLU A 133 -1.46 16.23 13.09
CA GLU A 133 -1.63 17.67 13.21
C GLU A 133 -1.05 18.44 12.01
N GLN A 134 0.13 18.06 11.54
CA GLN A 134 0.73 18.69 10.35
C GLN A 134 -0.11 18.45 9.09
N ILE A 135 -0.64 17.24 8.89
CA ILE A 135 -1.54 16.96 7.76
C ILE A 135 -2.81 17.81 7.86
N LEU A 136 -3.40 17.90 9.05
CA LEU A 136 -4.65 18.65 9.26
C LEU A 136 -4.46 20.17 9.19
N LYS A 137 -3.26 20.69 9.47
CA LYS A 137 -2.90 22.10 9.17
C LYS A 137 -2.86 22.35 7.66
N LEU A 138 -2.28 21.42 6.89
CA LEU A 138 -2.20 21.54 5.43
C LEU A 138 -3.55 21.29 4.73
N ASN A 139 -4.34 20.34 5.23
CA ASN A 139 -5.65 19.99 4.72
C ASN A 139 -6.61 19.62 5.87
N PRO A 140 -7.38 20.60 6.38
CA PRO A 140 -8.31 20.37 7.49
C PRO A 140 -9.44 19.38 7.22
N GLN A 141 -9.67 19.03 5.94
CA GLN A 141 -10.74 18.13 5.46
C GLN A 141 -10.22 16.71 5.14
N ASP A 142 -8.98 16.39 5.49
CA ASP A 142 -8.40 15.07 5.20
C ASP A 142 -9.03 13.97 6.07
N ALA A 143 -10.09 13.32 5.55
CA ALA A 143 -10.79 12.24 6.23
C ALA A 143 -9.87 11.07 6.62
N GLY A 144 -8.88 10.76 5.77
CA GLY A 144 -7.95 9.66 5.99
C GLY A 144 -7.12 9.82 7.26
N SER A 145 -6.67 11.05 7.56
CA SER A 145 -5.84 11.37 8.72
C SER A 145 -6.63 11.31 10.03
N TYR A 146 -7.87 11.83 10.06
CA TYR A 146 -8.73 11.68 11.24
C TYR A 146 -9.00 10.20 11.56
N ILE A 147 -9.35 9.41 10.53
CA ILE A 147 -9.65 7.98 10.72
C ILE A 147 -8.40 7.23 11.21
N LEU A 148 -7.24 7.51 10.61
CA LEU A 148 -6.01 6.86 11.03
C LEU A 148 -5.61 7.24 12.46
N LEU A 149 -5.70 8.52 12.83
CA LEU A 149 -5.42 8.98 14.18
C LEU A 149 -6.39 8.36 15.20
N SER A 150 -7.69 8.31 14.89
CA SER A 150 -8.71 7.61 15.68
C SER A 150 -8.34 6.15 15.92
N ASN A 151 -7.93 5.43 14.88
CA ASN A 151 -7.50 4.03 15.01
C ASN A 151 -6.25 3.87 15.88
N ILE A 152 -5.29 4.80 15.79
CA ILE A 152 -4.09 4.79 16.62
C ILE A 152 -4.48 4.99 18.09
N TYR A 153 -5.37 5.93 18.40
CA TYR A 153 -5.90 6.12 19.76
C TYR A 153 -6.67 4.91 20.28
N ALA A 154 -7.55 4.32 19.46
CA ALA A 154 -8.28 3.11 19.83
C ALA A 154 -7.32 1.93 20.10
N ASN A 155 -6.21 1.84 19.37
CA ASN A 155 -5.17 0.83 19.61
C ASN A 155 -4.38 1.08 20.90
N ALA A 156 -4.27 2.34 21.33
CA ALA A 156 -3.66 2.73 22.60
C ALA A 156 -4.64 2.72 23.78
N GLY A 157 -5.92 2.38 23.57
CA GLY A 157 -6.96 2.43 24.62
C GLY A 157 -7.42 3.84 25.00
N ARG A 158 -7.08 4.86 24.21
CA ARG A 158 -7.40 6.27 24.44
C ARG A 158 -8.79 6.62 23.89
N TRP A 159 -9.83 6.11 24.53
CA TRP A 159 -11.22 6.22 24.04
C TRP A 159 -11.78 7.64 24.07
N ASP A 160 -11.33 8.49 25.01
CA ASP A 160 -11.74 9.89 25.06
C ASP A 160 -11.26 10.66 23.83
N ASP A 161 -10.03 10.41 23.39
CA ASP A 161 -9.49 11.02 22.17
C ASP A 161 -10.21 10.51 20.91
N VAL A 162 -10.58 9.22 20.87
CA VAL A 162 -11.43 8.67 19.80
C VAL A 162 -12.77 9.42 19.73
N ALA A 163 -13.42 9.63 20.87
CA ALA A 163 -14.67 10.38 20.94
C ALA A 163 -14.48 11.84 20.49
N GLY A 164 -13.37 12.46 20.88
CA GLY A 164 -12.99 13.81 20.42
C GLY A 164 -12.82 13.91 18.90
N ILE A 165 -12.09 12.97 18.29
CA ILE A 165 -11.92 12.93 16.83
C ILE A 165 -13.27 12.75 16.12
N ARG A 166 -14.14 11.87 16.61
CA ARG A 166 -15.48 11.66 16.03
C ARG A 166 -16.33 12.93 16.10
N LYS A 167 -16.29 13.64 17.23
CA LYS A 167 -16.99 14.92 17.39
C LYS A 167 -16.51 15.93 16.34
N VAL A 168 -15.21 16.10 16.18
CA VAL A 168 -14.62 17.01 15.18
C VAL A 168 -15.00 16.61 13.76
N MET A 169 -14.96 15.31 13.43
CA MET A 169 -15.38 14.82 12.11
C MET A 169 -16.85 15.14 11.82
N ASN A 170 -17.73 14.94 12.80
CA ASN A 170 -19.16 15.22 12.67
C ASN A 170 -19.43 16.72 12.50
N GLU A 171 -18.80 17.56 13.33
CA GLU A 171 -18.92 19.02 13.26
C GLU A 171 -18.46 19.59 11.91
N LYS A 172 -17.42 18.99 11.32
CA LYS A 172 -16.88 19.38 10.00
C LYS A 172 -17.56 18.70 8.82
N GLY A 173 -18.50 17.78 9.06
CA GLY A 173 -19.17 17.02 8.00
C GLY A 173 -18.25 16.04 7.24
N ILE A 174 -17.15 15.62 7.85
CA ILE A 174 -16.13 14.77 7.23
C ILE A 174 -16.63 13.33 7.19
N LYS A 175 -16.68 12.75 5.99
CA LYS A 175 -17.12 11.37 5.77
C LYS A 175 -15.96 10.49 5.32
N LYS A 176 -15.94 9.26 5.82
CA LYS A 176 -15.01 8.22 5.37
C LYS A 176 -15.26 7.88 3.91
N GLN A 177 -14.21 7.93 3.09
CA GLN A 177 -14.27 7.32 1.76
C GLN A 177 -14.31 5.79 1.89
N PRO A 178 -15.27 5.11 1.24
CA PRO A 178 -15.30 3.67 1.24
C PRO A 178 -14.15 3.08 0.41
N GLY A 179 -13.72 1.88 0.78
CA GLY A 179 -12.80 1.10 -0.04
C GLY A 179 -13.55 0.53 -1.24
N CYS A 180 -13.01 0.76 -2.43
CA CYS A 180 -13.62 0.37 -3.70
C CYS A 180 -12.61 -0.43 -4.54
N SER A 181 -13.08 -1.53 -5.12
CA SER A 181 -12.30 -2.36 -6.04
C SER A 181 -12.98 -2.45 -7.40
N TRP A 182 -12.17 -2.34 -8.46
CA TRP A 182 -12.63 -2.42 -9.85
C TRP A 182 -11.96 -3.57 -10.58
N ILE A 183 -12.73 -4.24 -11.43
CA ILE A 183 -12.25 -5.32 -12.30
C ILE A 183 -12.94 -5.20 -13.66
N GLU A 184 -12.19 -5.45 -14.73
CA GLU A 184 -12.72 -5.47 -16.09
C GLU A 184 -12.99 -6.91 -16.54
N VAL A 185 -14.22 -7.19 -16.96
CA VAL A 185 -14.65 -8.48 -17.51
C VAL A 185 -15.54 -8.20 -18.72
N GLY A 186 -15.29 -8.85 -19.85
CA GLY A 186 -16.13 -8.67 -21.05
C GLY A 186 -16.20 -7.22 -21.58
N LYS A 187 -15.14 -6.42 -21.41
CA LYS A 187 -15.09 -4.97 -21.73
C LYS A 187 -15.99 -4.09 -20.85
N GLN A 188 -16.49 -4.61 -19.73
CA GLN A 188 -17.25 -3.87 -18.74
C GLN A 188 -16.45 -3.75 -17.44
N ILE A 189 -16.46 -2.56 -16.85
CA ILE A 189 -15.89 -2.34 -15.52
C ILE A 189 -16.95 -2.65 -14.47
N HIS A 190 -16.63 -3.61 -13.60
CA HIS A 190 -17.43 -3.96 -12.44
C HIS A 190 -16.82 -3.33 -11.19
N THR A 191 -17.65 -2.72 -10.36
CA THR A 191 -17.25 -2.01 -9.15
C THR A 191 -17.81 -2.72 -7.92
N PHE A 192 -16.98 -2.86 -6.89
CA PHE A 192 -17.36 -3.41 -5.60
C PHE A 192 -17.04 -2.42 -4.50
N VAL A 193 -18.00 -2.19 -3.62
CA VAL A 193 -17.89 -1.33 -2.45
C VAL A 193 -18.46 -2.09 -1.25
N LEU A 194 -17.80 -1.98 -0.09
CA LEU A 194 -18.29 -2.64 1.12
C LEU A 194 -19.71 -2.15 1.46
N GLY A 195 -20.65 -3.08 1.67
CA GLY A 195 -22.05 -2.80 1.97
C GLY A 195 -22.92 -2.50 0.75
N ASP A 196 -22.35 -2.36 -0.44
CA ASP A 196 -23.11 -2.16 -1.67
C ASP A 196 -23.62 -3.51 -2.22
N GLY A 197 -24.94 -3.60 -2.39
CA GLY A 197 -25.64 -4.75 -2.94
C GLY A 197 -26.15 -4.55 -4.38
N SER A 198 -25.76 -3.46 -5.04
CA SER A 198 -26.29 -3.09 -6.36
C SER A 198 -25.79 -3.95 -7.52
N HIS A 199 -24.69 -4.68 -7.34
CA HIS A 199 -24.11 -5.51 -8.40
C HIS A 199 -25.06 -6.67 -8.76
N PRO A 200 -25.40 -6.90 -10.05
CA PRO A 200 -26.41 -7.89 -10.45
C PRO A 200 -26.13 -9.32 -9.97
N GLN A 201 -24.85 -9.70 -9.86
CA GLN A 201 -24.41 -11.03 -9.42
C GLN A 201 -23.95 -11.07 -7.95
N ILE A 202 -24.32 -10.08 -7.12
CA ILE A 202 -23.76 -9.96 -5.76
C ILE A 202 -24.06 -11.19 -4.89
N ASN A 203 -25.23 -11.80 -5.05
CA ASN A 203 -25.64 -12.96 -4.26
C ASN A 203 -24.79 -14.19 -4.62
N GLU A 204 -24.59 -14.45 -5.90
CA GLU A 204 -23.73 -15.53 -6.38
C GLU A 204 -22.27 -15.30 -5.96
N ILE A 205 -21.78 -14.06 -6.05
CA ILE A 205 -20.43 -13.70 -5.59
C ILE A 205 -20.26 -13.99 -4.10
N LYS A 206 -21.23 -13.60 -3.25
CA LYS A 206 -21.18 -13.86 -1.81
C LYS A 206 -21.19 -15.36 -1.50
N ILE A 207 -22.02 -16.15 -2.19
CA ILE A 207 -22.05 -17.61 -2.04
C ILE A 207 -20.69 -18.24 -2.41
N GLN A 208 -20.11 -17.83 -3.54
CA GLN A 208 -18.81 -18.34 -3.97
C GLN A 208 -17.68 -17.87 -3.06
N LEU A 209 -17.76 -16.65 -2.51
CA LEU A 209 -16.82 -16.13 -1.54
C LEU A 209 -16.83 -16.95 -0.25
N GLU A 210 -18.00 -17.26 0.30
CA GLU A 210 -18.14 -18.12 1.47
C GLU A 210 -17.55 -19.52 1.24
N SER A 211 -17.84 -20.12 0.07
CA SER A 211 -17.25 -21.41 -0.31
C SER A 211 -15.71 -21.35 -0.40
N LEU A 212 -15.17 -20.28 -0.99
CA LEU A 212 -13.73 -20.07 -1.09
C LEU A 212 -13.09 -19.87 0.29
N ILE A 213 -13.69 -19.04 1.15
CA ILE A 213 -13.20 -18.80 2.51
C ILE A 213 -13.16 -20.10 3.32
N GLN A 214 -14.20 -20.94 3.27
CA GLN A 214 -14.21 -22.23 3.95
C GLN A 214 -13.06 -23.14 3.50
N ARG A 215 -12.76 -23.16 2.19
CA ARG A 215 -11.64 -23.93 1.64
C ARG A 215 -10.30 -23.35 2.07
N LEU A 216 -10.17 -22.02 2.14
CA LEU A 216 -8.96 -21.35 2.60
C LEU A 216 -8.72 -21.58 4.11
N VAL A 217 -9.76 -21.55 4.94
CA VAL A 217 -9.65 -21.85 6.38
C VAL A 217 -9.15 -23.26 6.61
N ARG A 218 -9.65 -24.24 5.85
CA ARG A 218 -9.11 -25.63 5.88
C ARG A 218 -7.65 -25.72 5.43
N ALA A 219 -7.18 -24.76 4.65
CA ALA A 219 -5.79 -24.63 4.23
C ALA A 219 -4.94 -23.73 5.16
N GLY A 220 -5.49 -23.27 6.30
CA GLY A 220 -4.79 -22.49 7.31
C GLY A 220 -4.97 -20.97 7.24
N TYR A 221 -5.93 -20.46 6.47
CA TYR A 221 -6.28 -19.03 6.50
C TYR A 221 -6.97 -18.67 7.82
N VAL A 222 -6.43 -17.67 8.52
CA VAL A 222 -7.02 -17.07 9.72
C VAL A 222 -7.20 -15.58 9.45
N PRO A 223 -8.44 -15.05 9.52
CA PRO A 223 -8.68 -13.62 9.36
C PRO A 223 -7.95 -12.79 10.42
N ASP A 224 -7.26 -11.72 9.99
CA ASP A 224 -6.56 -10.82 10.91
C ASP A 224 -7.44 -9.63 11.31
N LEU A 225 -8.00 -9.72 12.51
CA LEU A 225 -8.91 -8.71 13.08
C LEU A 225 -8.23 -7.36 13.37
N ASN A 226 -6.90 -7.27 13.34
CA ASN A 226 -6.20 -5.99 13.50
C ASN A 226 -6.46 -5.02 12.33
N PHE A 227 -6.93 -5.53 11.18
CA PHE A 227 -7.28 -4.72 10.02
C PHE A 227 -8.72 -4.21 10.03
N VAL A 228 -9.48 -4.50 11.09
CA VAL A 228 -10.83 -3.97 11.29
C VAL A 228 -10.76 -2.64 12.02
N LEU A 229 -11.60 -1.70 11.61
CA LEU A 229 -11.84 -0.51 12.42
C LEU A 229 -12.43 -0.93 13.76
N LYS A 230 -11.77 -0.57 14.86
CA LYS A 230 -12.25 -0.83 16.22
C LYS A 230 -13.56 -0.10 16.57
N ASP A 231 -14.01 0.78 15.69
CA ASP A 231 -15.26 1.52 15.76
C ASP A 231 -16.51 0.65 15.50
N LEU A 232 -16.35 -0.60 15.05
CA LEU A 232 -17.45 -1.55 14.92
C LEU A 232 -17.74 -2.22 16.28
N GLU A 233 -19.00 -2.18 16.71
CA GLU A 233 -19.51 -2.82 17.94
C GLU A 233 -19.62 -4.35 17.73
N GLY A 234 -18.96 -5.14 18.59
CA GLY A 234 -19.03 -6.61 18.56
C GLY A 234 -18.01 -7.31 17.62
N GLU A 235 -17.53 -8.51 18.02
CA GLU A 235 -16.55 -9.29 17.26
C GLU A 235 -17.12 -9.87 15.95
N GLU A 236 -18.39 -10.30 15.94
CA GLU A 236 -19.05 -10.82 14.73
C GLU A 236 -19.19 -9.77 13.63
N GLN A 237 -19.56 -8.53 13.98
CA GLN A 237 -19.66 -7.42 13.03
C GLN A 237 -18.30 -7.05 12.42
N ARG A 238 -17.21 -7.30 13.15
CA ARG A 238 -15.83 -7.06 12.70
C ARG A 238 -15.37 -8.10 11.69
N GLU A 239 -15.65 -9.37 11.97
CA GLU A 239 -15.36 -10.48 11.05
C GLU A 239 -16.14 -10.34 9.75
N ASP A 240 -17.43 -10.02 9.81
CA ASP A 240 -18.26 -9.81 8.63
C ASP A 240 -17.76 -8.63 7.78
N SER A 241 -17.28 -7.56 8.42
CA SER A 241 -16.68 -6.42 7.71
C SER A 241 -15.45 -6.82 6.88
N LEU A 242 -14.52 -7.62 7.45
CA LEU A 242 -13.36 -8.14 6.72
C LEU A 242 -13.76 -9.12 5.62
N ARG A 243 -14.80 -9.90 5.89
CA ARG A 243 -15.23 -10.98 5.01
C ARG A 243 -15.63 -10.44 3.64
N TYR A 244 -16.35 -9.32 3.62
CA TYR A 244 -16.89 -8.71 2.41
C TYR A 244 -16.10 -7.51 1.89
N HIS A 245 -14.81 -7.41 2.22
CA HIS A 245 -13.93 -6.42 1.61
C HIS A 245 -14.01 -6.46 0.08
N SER A 246 -13.99 -5.26 -0.54
CA SER A 246 -14.20 -5.09 -1.98
C SER A 246 -13.20 -5.90 -2.82
N GLU A 247 -11.97 -6.07 -2.32
CA GLU A 247 -10.92 -6.88 -2.95
C GLU A 247 -11.36 -8.34 -3.09
N LYS A 248 -11.92 -8.94 -2.02
CA LYS A 248 -12.35 -10.33 -2.01
C LYS A 248 -13.51 -10.56 -2.96
N LEU A 249 -14.47 -9.64 -2.99
CA LEU A 249 -15.59 -9.65 -3.94
C LEU A 249 -15.09 -9.59 -5.39
N ALA A 250 -14.17 -8.66 -5.69
CA ALA A 250 -13.58 -8.51 -7.02
C ALA A 250 -12.77 -9.75 -7.45
N VAL A 251 -12.02 -10.37 -6.52
CA VAL A 251 -11.30 -11.64 -6.77
C VAL A 251 -12.27 -12.74 -7.15
N VAL A 252 -13.32 -12.96 -6.35
CA VAL A 252 -14.29 -14.03 -6.60
C VAL A 252 -15.04 -13.79 -7.91
N PHE A 253 -15.44 -12.55 -8.18
CA PHE A 253 -16.04 -12.20 -9.47
C PHE A 253 -15.10 -12.52 -10.66
N GLY A 254 -13.81 -12.21 -10.53
CA GLY A 254 -12.80 -12.58 -11.52
C GLY A 254 -12.63 -14.08 -11.69
N LEU A 255 -12.64 -14.84 -10.60
CA LEU A 255 -12.56 -16.31 -10.62
C LEU A 255 -13.76 -16.94 -11.34
N MET A 256 -14.95 -16.39 -11.14
CA MET A 256 -16.20 -16.88 -11.74
C MET A 256 -16.27 -16.60 -13.24
N ASN A 257 -15.87 -15.41 -13.68
CA ASN A 257 -16.18 -14.93 -15.03
C ASN A 257 -14.98 -14.90 -15.99
N LEU A 258 -13.74 -15.05 -15.51
CA LEU A 258 -12.55 -15.08 -16.37
C LEU A 258 -12.01 -16.51 -16.57
N PRO A 259 -11.61 -16.89 -17.81
CA PRO A 259 -11.00 -18.18 -18.10
C PRO A 259 -9.79 -18.51 -17.22
N LYS A 260 -9.56 -19.79 -16.91
CA LYS A 260 -8.48 -20.22 -16.00
C LYS A 260 -7.08 -19.71 -16.36
N GLY A 261 -6.75 -19.58 -17.66
CA GLY A 261 -5.46 -19.07 -18.12
C GLY A 261 -5.30 -17.56 -18.07
N GLN A 262 -6.38 -16.80 -17.83
CA GLN A 262 -6.35 -15.34 -17.84
C GLN A 262 -6.05 -14.78 -16.46
N THR A 263 -5.07 -13.87 -16.39
CA THR A 263 -4.75 -13.09 -15.19
C THR A 263 -5.92 -12.20 -14.79
N ILE A 264 -6.35 -12.30 -13.53
CA ILE A 264 -7.34 -11.43 -12.93
C ILE A 264 -6.65 -10.11 -12.54
N ARG A 265 -7.14 -8.98 -13.05
CA ARG A 265 -6.56 -7.65 -12.77
C ARG A 265 -7.57 -6.79 -12.02
N ILE A 266 -7.18 -6.32 -10.84
CA ILE A 266 -8.03 -5.54 -9.95
C ILE A 266 -7.33 -4.22 -9.62
N ARG A 267 -8.08 -3.12 -9.58
CA ARG A 267 -7.62 -1.83 -9.05
C ARG A 267 -8.29 -1.55 -7.71
N LYS A 268 -7.55 -0.99 -6.76
CA LYS A 268 -8.04 -0.55 -5.45
C LYS A 268 -7.71 0.94 -5.25
N ASN A 269 -8.62 1.69 -4.63
CA ASN A 269 -8.42 3.11 -4.30
C ASN A 269 -7.63 3.35 -3.01
N LEU A 270 -7.56 2.37 -2.13
CA LEU A 270 -6.81 2.38 -0.87
C LEU A 270 -5.69 1.35 -0.93
N ARG A 271 -4.70 1.46 -0.04
CA ARG A 271 -3.69 0.40 0.13
C ARG A 271 -4.39 -0.90 0.52
N ILE A 272 -3.99 -2.02 -0.08
CA ILE A 272 -4.54 -3.33 0.29
C ILE A 272 -4.21 -3.65 1.76
N CYS A 273 -5.20 -4.11 2.53
CA CYS A 273 -4.95 -4.52 3.91
C CYS A 273 -4.24 -5.88 3.98
N GLY A 274 -3.57 -6.18 5.10
CA GLY A 274 -2.81 -7.42 5.26
C GLY A 274 -3.68 -8.68 5.16
N ASP A 275 -4.91 -8.62 5.68
CA ASP A 275 -5.87 -9.73 5.57
C ASP A 275 -6.25 -10.03 4.11
N CYS A 276 -6.62 -9.00 3.33
CA CYS A 276 -6.89 -9.17 1.90
C CYS A 276 -5.64 -9.64 1.13
N HIS A 277 -4.46 -9.13 1.47
CA HIS A 277 -3.20 -9.57 0.87
C HIS A 277 -2.96 -11.07 1.11
N LEU A 278 -3.13 -11.54 2.35
CA LEU A 278 -3.01 -12.96 2.71
C LEU A 278 -4.08 -13.82 2.02
N PHE A 279 -5.34 -13.37 2.03
CA PHE A 279 -6.44 -14.05 1.35
C PHE A 279 -6.12 -14.27 -0.14
N VAL A 280 -5.67 -13.22 -0.84
CA VAL A 280 -5.36 -13.30 -2.28
C VAL A 280 -4.19 -14.25 -2.53
N LYS A 281 -3.12 -14.20 -1.72
CA LYS A 281 -2.01 -15.17 -1.81
C LYS A 281 -2.54 -16.60 -1.75
N LEU A 282 -3.28 -16.94 -0.70
CA LEU A 282 -3.79 -18.29 -0.52
C LEU A 282 -4.78 -18.69 -1.62
N ALA A 283 -5.62 -17.76 -2.08
CA ALA A 283 -6.53 -17.99 -3.20
C ALA A 283 -5.78 -18.32 -4.50
N THR A 284 -4.68 -17.62 -4.82
CA THR A 284 -3.89 -17.92 -6.03
C THR A 284 -3.28 -19.32 -6.02
N LYS A 285 -2.83 -19.80 -4.85
CA LYS A 285 -2.33 -21.17 -4.66
C LYS A 285 -3.43 -22.20 -4.83
N LEU A 286 -4.58 -21.97 -4.18
CA LEU A 286 -5.70 -22.91 -4.17
C LEU A 286 -6.38 -23.01 -5.55
N GLU A 287 -6.61 -21.88 -6.21
CA GLU A 287 -7.33 -21.82 -7.49
C GLU A 287 -6.40 -21.99 -8.71
N LYS A 288 -5.08 -21.99 -8.48
CA LYS A 288 -4.05 -22.00 -9.54
C LYS A 288 -4.26 -20.88 -10.55
N ARG A 289 -4.47 -19.67 -10.04
CA ARG A 289 -4.74 -18.44 -10.81
C ARG A 289 -3.70 -17.38 -10.48
N THR A 290 -3.32 -16.58 -11.46
CA THR A 290 -2.53 -15.37 -11.25
C THR A 290 -3.47 -14.18 -11.05
N ILE A 291 -3.24 -13.41 -10.00
CA ILE A 291 -4.03 -12.21 -9.67
C ILE A 291 -3.07 -11.03 -9.55
N VAL A 292 -3.41 -9.90 -10.16
CA VAL A 292 -2.67 -8.65 -10.01
C VAL A 292 -3.60 -7.62 -9.39
N ILE A 293 -3.20 -7.05 -8.25
CA ILE A 293 -3.93 -5.96 -7.61
C ILE A 293 -3.06 -4.70 -7.65
N ARG A 294 -3.56 -3.64 -8.27
CA ARG A 294 -2.96 -2.31 -8.23
C ARG A 294 -3.61 -1.51 -7.11
N ASP A 295 -2.84 -1.13 -6.10
CA ASP A 295 -3.25 -0.14 -5.10
C ASP A 295 -2.65 1.24 -5.43
N PRO A 296 -2.87 2.29 -4.62
CA PRO A 296 -2.31 3.62 -4.88
C PRO A 296 -0.79 3.70 -4.89
N ILE A 297 -0.11 2.74 -4.27
CA ILE A 297 1.34 2.74 -4.08
C ILE A 297 2.04 1.93 -5.17
N ARG A 298 1.53 0.72 -5.48
CA ARG A 298 2.20 -0.22 -6.40
C ARG A 298 1.28 -1.32 -6.91
N TYR A 299 1.84 -2.19 -7.75
CA TYR A 299 1.22 -3.45 -8.16
C TYR A 299 1.71 -4.59 -7.27
N HIS A 300 0.76 -5.46 -6.90
CA HIS A 300 1.00 -6.71 -6.20
C HIS A 300 0.68 -7.84 -7.16
N HIS A 301 1.68 -8.63 -7.53
CA HIS A 301 1.51 -9.80 -8.39
C HIS A 301 1.46 -11.05 -7.52
N PHE A 302 0.26 -11.64 -7.43
CA PHE A 302 0.01 -12.84 -6.66
C PHE A 302 0.07 -14.05 -7.56
N HIS A 303 0.90 -15.02 -7.17
CA HIS A 303 1.07 -16.27 -7.89
C HIS A 303 1.55 -17.35 -6.92
N ASP A 304 0.91 -18.52 -6.96
CA ASP A 304 1.27 -19.71 -6.17
C ASP A 304 1.51 -19.44 -4.67
N GLY A 305 0.68 -18.60 -4.05
CA GLY A 305 0.80 -18.33 -2.62
C GLY A 305 1.86 -17.29 -2.27
N ALA A 306 2.54 -16.70 -3.25
CA ALA A 306 3.49 -15.62 -3.07
C ALA A 306 2.94 -14.30 -3.65
N CYS A 307 3.54 -13.19 -3.23
CA CYS A 307 3.33 -11.87 -3.81
C CYS A 307 4.68 -11.30 -4.25
N SER A 308 4.75 -10.61 -5.39
CA SER A 308 5.99 -9.99 -5.89
C SER A 308 6.66 -9.09 -4.87
N CYS A 309 5.91 -8.51 -3.93
CA CYS A 309 6.45 -7.64 -2.92
C CYS A 309 7.23 -8.29 -1.78
N GLY A 310 7.34 -9.63 -1.75
CA GLY A 310 8.10 -10.34 -0.71
C GLY A 310 7.57 -10.11 0.70
N ASP A 311 6.26 -9.87 0.83
CA ASP A 311 5.59 -9.60 2.10
C ASP A 311 6.02 -8.29 2.81
N TYR A 312 6.67 -7.37 2.09
CA TYR A 312 7.00 -6.03 2.56
C TYR A 312 6.09 -5.01 1.88
N TRP A 313 4.84 -4.88 2.35
CA TRP A 313 3.80 -4.02 1.75
C TRP A 313 3.42 -2.79 2.51
#